data_AF-A0A7V4WBC7-F1
#
_entry.id   AF-A0A7V4WBC7-F1
#
_cell.length_a   1.000
_cell.length_b   1.000
_cell.length_c   1.000
_cell.angle_alpha   90.00
_cell.angle_beta   90.00
_cell.angle_gamma   90.00
#
_symmetry.space_group_name_H-M   'P 1'
#
loop_
_entity.id
_entity.type
_entity.pdbx_description
1 polymer ?
#
loop_
_entity_poly.entity_id
_entity_poly.type
_entity_poly.pdbx_seq_one_letter_code
_entity_poly.pdbx_strand_id
1 'polypeptide(L)'
;GWCQFYMTAYGDVTPCDFTPLSFGNVRAEDLETIWNRLANHEGYCKHKNSCRMQDPEFRRRWVDKIPLSGPFPYPVAELESLTEQDLEDESVERVAHYSSLGIKG
;
A
#
# COMPACT_ATOMS: atom_id res chain seq x y z
N GLY A 1 -10.55 -12.65 15.60
CA GLY A 1 -9.33 -11.92 15.20
C GLY A 1 -9.47 -10.48 15.61
N TRP A 2 -8.38 -9.80 15.91
CA TRP A 2 -8.38 -8.36 16.19
C TRP A 2 -8.32 -7.59 14.87
N CYS A 3 -9.14 -6.54 14.75
CA CYS A 3 -9.08 -5.60 13.63
C CYS A 3 -8.17 -4.45 14.06
N GLN A 4 -7.06 -4.28 13.34
CA GLN A 4 -6.08 -3.22 13.62
C GLN A 4 -5.77 -2.43 12.35
N PHE A 5 -5.31 -1.20 12.53
CA PHE A 5 -4.66 -0.39 11.51
C PHE A 5 -3.41 0.26 12.13
N TYR A 6 -2.52 0.77 11.28
CA TYR A 6 -1.40 1.62 11.68
C TYR A 6 -1.66 3.05 11.20
N MET A 7 -1.21 4.03 11.98
CA MET A 7 -1.31 5.44 11.61
C MET A 7 0.07 6.10 11.72
N THR A 8 0.50 6.79 10.66
CA THR A 8 1.75 7.55 10.68
C THR A 8 1.64 8.75 11.62
N ALA A 9 2.77 9.33 12.02
CA ALA A 9 2.79 10.59 12.79
C ALA A 9 2.15 11.77 12.02
N TYR A 10 2.05 11.66 10.68
CA TYR A 10 1.42 12.65 9.82
C TYR A 10 -0.08 12.41 9.62
N GLY A 11 -0.62 11.31 10.16
CA GLY A 11 -2.05 10.99 10.17
C GLY A 11 -2.52 10.05 9.06
N ASP A 12 -1.62 9.48 8.26
CA ASP A 12 -1.98 8.53 7.20
C ASP A 12 -2.35 7.19 7.82
N VAL A 13 -3.54 6.69 7.50
CA VAL A 13 -4.04 5.41 7.97
C VAL A 13 -3.68 4.33 6.97
N THR A 14 -3.03 3.29 7.46
CA THR A 14 -2.52 2.16 6.68
C THR A 14 -2.99 0.84 7.32
N PRO A 15 -3.11 -0.26 6.57
CA PRO A 15 -3.54 -1.55 7.12
C PRO A 15 -2.54 -2.12 8.14
N CYS A 16 -1.26 -1.92 7.87
CA CYS A 16 -0.16 -2.19 8.80
C CYS A 16 1.05 -1.32 8.45
N ASP A 17 2.02 -1.28 9.35
CA ASP A 17 3.30 -0.58 9.22
C ASP A 17 4.18 -1.07 8.05
N PHE A 18 3.97 -2.29 7.56
CA PHE A 18 4.75 -2.86 6.45
C PHE A 18 4.13 -2.64 5.06
N THR A 19 2.86 -2.25 4.97
CA THR A 19 2.21 -2.00 3.68
C THR A 19 2.40 -0.55 3.27
N PRO A 20 3.03 -0.26 2.12
CA PRO A 20 3.30 1.12 1.68
C PRO A 20 2.06 1.81 1.09
N LEU A 21 0.87 1.54 1.64
CA LEU A 21 -0.42 1.98 1.10
C LEU A 21 -1.23 2.74 2.15
N SER A 22 -1.67 3.95 1.79
CA SER A 22 -2.55 4.80 2.59
C SER A 22 -4.00 4.67 2.13
N PHE A 23 -4.89 4.52 3.10
CA PHE A 23 -6.34 4.54 2.89
C PHE A 23 -6.94 5.92 3.12
N GLY A 24 -6.15 6.92 3.50
CA GLY A 24 -6.62 8.26 3.80
C GLY A 24 -5.83 8.88 4.94
N ASN A 25 -6.08 10.15 5.23
CA ASN A 25 -5.39 10.89 6.29
C ASN A 25 -6.42 11.54 7.23
N VAL A 26 -6.28 11.31 8.55
CA VAL A 26 -7.22 11.80 9.56
C VAL A 26 -7.29 13.33 9.68
N ARG A 27 -6.33 14.04 9.06
CA ARG A 27 -6.34 15.50 8.97
C ARG A 27 -7.23 16.03 7.84
N ALA A 28 -7.60 15.16 6.89
CA ALA A 28 -8.40 15.52 5.71
C ALA A 28 -9.83 14.97 5.78
N GLU A 29 -10.03 13.80 6.37
CA GLU A 29 -11.32 13.13 6.50
C GLU A 29 -11.43 12.37 7.83
N ASP A 30 -12.64 12.01 8.25
CA ASP A 30 -12.86 11.30 9.50
C ASP A 30 -12.37 9.84 9.45
N LEU A 31 -12.00 9.31 10.61
CA LEU A 31 -11.46 7.96 10.73
C LEU A 31 -12.49 6.88 10.33
N GLU A 32 -13.79 7.12 10.52
CA GLU A 32 -14.83 6.15 10.17
C GLU A 32 -14.88 5.94 8.66
N THR A 33 -14.80 7.01 7.89
CA THR A 33 -14.75 6.99 6.43
C THR A 33 -13.52 6.24 5.94
N ILE A 34 -12.34 6.53 6.51
CA ILE A 34 -11.10 5.83 6.15
C ILE A 34 -11.17 4.35 6.51
N TRP A 35 -11.69 4.03 7.70
CA TRP A 35 -11.87 2.66 8.16
C TRP A 35 -12.82 1.88 7.28
N ASN A 36 -13.96 2.46 6.90
CA ASN A 36 -14.91 1.85 5.99
C ASN A 36 -14.27 1.56 4.62
N ARG A 37 -13.42 2.47 4.12
CA ARG A 37 -12.65 2.24 2.88
C ARG A 37 -11.70 1.04 3.02
N LEU A 38 -10.92 0.98 4.10
CA LEU A 38 -10.01 -0.13 4.39
C LEU A 38 -10.74 -1.47 4.55
N ALA A 39 -11.83 -1.48 5.32
CA ALA A 39 -12.60 -2.68 5.64
C ALA A 39 -13.33 -3.28 4.42
N ASN A 40 -13.64 -2.46 3.41
CA ASN A 40 -14.29 -2.91 2.18
C ASN A 40 -13.33 -3.14 1.01
N HIS A 41 -12.07 -2.69 1.10
CA HIS A 41 -11.09 -2.88 0.04
C HIS A 41 -10.79 -4.37 -0.17
N GLU A 42 -10.86 -4.84 -1.42
CA GLU A 42 -10.72 -6.26 -1.75
C GLU A 42 -9.39 -6.88 -1.29
N GLY A 43 -8.33 -6.08 -1.24
CA GLY A 43 -7.04 -6.46 -0.71
C GLY A 43 -7.00 -6.65 0.80
N TYR A 44 -7.94 -6.13 1.60
CA TYR A 44 -7.87 -6.12 3.07
C TYR A 44 -9.16 -6.56 3.79
N CYS A 45 -10.30 -6.62 3.10
CA CYS A 45 -11.61 -6.96 3.66
C CYS A 45 -11.72 -8.38 4.24
N LYS A 46 -10.76 -9.26 3.93
CA LYS A 46 -10.66 -10.61 4.49
C LYS A 46 -9.52 -10.72 5.48
N HIS A 47 -9.81 -11.30 6.64
CA HIS A 47 -8.79 -11.66 7.61
C HIS A 47 -7.75 -12.63 7.00
N LYS A 48 -6.48 -12.43 7.34
CA LYS A 48 -5.36 -13.28 6.93
C LYS A 48 -4.49 -13.58 8.15
N ASN A 49 -4.10 -14.83 8.31
CA ASN A 49 -3.23 -15.30 9.41
C ASN A 49 -1.73 -15.18 9.06
N SER A 50 -1.40 -14.60 7.91
CA SER A 50 -0.04 -14.39 7.43
C SER A 50 0.13 -12.95 6.93
N CYS A 51 1.39 -12.47 6.95
CA CYS A 51 1.71 -11.15 6.43
C CYS A 51 1.43 -11.08 4.92
N ARG A 52 0.63 -10.09 4.50
CA ARG A 52 0.29 -9.88 3.09
C ARG A 52 1.51 -9.53 2.24
N MET A 53 2.52 -8.88 2.81
CA MET A 53 3.78 -8.59 2.13
C MET A 53 4.59 -9.86 1.84
N GLN A 54 4.29 -11.00 2.48
CA GLN A 54 4.91 -12.30 2.17
C GLN A 54 4.16 -13.06 1.06
N ASP A 55 2.96 -12.61 0.67
CA ASP A 55 2.16 -13.19 -0.39
C ASP A 55 2.55 -12.57 -1.75
N PRO A 56 3.20 -13.31 -2.67
CA PRO A 56 3.64 -12.76 -3.95
C PRO A 56 2.49 -12.32 -4.84
N GLU A 57 1.31 -12.95 -4.75
CA GLU A 57 0.13 -12.55 -5.52
C GLU A 57 -0.42 -11.22 -5.02
N PHE A 58 -0.48 -11.06 -3.70
CA PHE A 58 -0.85 -9.80 -3.08
C PHE A 58 0.10 -8.66 -3.51
N ARG A 59 1.41 -8.89 -3.46
CA ARG A 59 2.39 -7.87 -3.89
C ARG A 59 2.21 -7.48 -5.35
N ARG A 60 2.09 -8.45 -6.26
CA ARG A 60 1.87 -8.18 -7.70
C ARG A 60 0.64 -7.32 -7.96
N ARG A 61 -0.43 -7.51 -7.18
CA ARG A 61 -1.68 -6.79 -7.38
C ARG A 61 -1.66 -5.37 -6.81
N TRP A 62 -1.03 -5.17 -5.65
CA TRP A 62 -1.20 -3.96 -4.84
C TRP A 62 0.08 -3.19 -4.51
N VAL A 63 1.25 -3.84 -4.58
CA VAL A 63 2.53 -3.28 -4.11
C VAL A 63 3.46 -3.02 -5.28
N ASP A 64 3.63 -3.99 -6.17
CA ASP A 64 4.58 -3.92 -7.28
C ASP A 64 4.17 -2.89 -8.35
N LYS A 65 2.91 -2.42 -8.29
CA LYS A 65 2.35 -1.36 -9.14
C LYS A 65 2.57 0.05 -8.59
N ILE A 66 3.03 0.18 -7.34
CA ILE A 66 3.24 1.49 -6.73
C ILE A 66 4.38 2.19 -7.47
N PRO A 67 4.16 3.41 -7.98
CA PRO A 67 5.22 4.21 -8.57
C PRO A 67 6.33 4.51 -7.56
N LEU A 68 7.52 4.76 -8.08
CA LEU A 68 8.71 4.93 -7.24
C LEU A 68 8.85 6.35 -6.71
N SER A 69 8.18 7.26 -7.38
CA SER A 69 7.98 8.64 -6.96
C SER A 69 6.52 8.82 -6.58
N GLY A 70 6.27 9.70 -5.63
CA GLY A 70 4.92 9.99 -5.17
C GLY A 70 4.87 10.21 -3.67
N PRO A 71 3.68 10.51 -3.13
CA PRO A 71 3.46 10.52 -1.70
C PRO A 71 3.65 9.11 -1.14
N PHE A 72 4.41 8.97 -0.07
CA PHE A 72 4.54 7.72 0.68
C PHE A 72 4.05 7.92 2.12
N PRO A 73 3.21 7.02 2.67
CA PRO A 73 2.60 5.84 2.03
C PRO A 73 1.64 6.20 0.87
N TYR A 74 1.62 5.37 -0.17
CA TYR A 74 0.96 5.71 -1.45
C TYR A 74 -0.57 5.60 -1.34
N PRO A 75 -1.35 6.62 -1.76
CA PRO A 75 -2.80 6.57 -1.70
C PRO A 75 -3.38 5.45 -2.57
N VAL A 76 -4.18 4.56 -1.97
CA VAL A 76 -4.83 3.46 -2.69
C VAL A 76 -5.76 3.96 -3.80
N ALA A 77 -6.44 5.08 -3.57
CA ALA A 77 -7.31 5.72 -4.56
C ALA A 77 -6.56 6.12 -5.84
N GLU A 78 -5.29 6.53 -5.72
CA GLU A 78 -4.44 6.87 -6.86
C GLU A 78 -3.97 5.60 -7.58
N LEU A 79 -3.65 4.54 -6.84
CA LEU A 79 -3.23 3.26 -7.42
C LEU A 79 -4.32 2.63 -8.30
N GLU A 80 -5.58 2.72 -7.88
CA GLU A 80 -6.73 2.22 -8.65
C GLU A 80 -6.97 3.01 -9.94
N SER A 81 -6.45 4.23 -10.02
CA SER A 81 -6.58 5.12 -11.18
C SER A 81 -5.45 5.04 -12.20
N LEU A 82 -4.36 4.33 -11.89
CA LEU A 82 -3.22 4.17 -12.79
C LEU A 82 -3.63 3.41 -14.06
N THR A 83 -3.35 4.00 -15.21
CA THR A 83 -3.55 3.38 -16.52
C THR A 83 -2.32 2.58 -16.96
N GLU A 84 -2.46 1.70 -17.95
CA GLU A 84 -1.31 0.96 -18.51
C GLU A 84 -0.23 1.89 -19.09
N GLN A 85 -0.61 3.09 -19.55
CA GLN A 85 0.33 4.09 -20.05
C GLN A 85 1.15 4.76 -18.93
N ASP A 86 0.60 4.89 -17.72
CA ASP A 86 1.30 5.47 -16.56
C ASP A 86 2.36 4.50 -16.00
N LEU A 87 2.25 3.21 -16.31
CA LEU A 87 3.20 2.15 -15.94
C LEU A 87 4.36 2.00 -16.93
N GLU A 88 4.23 2.57 -18.13
CA GLU A 88 5.18 2.45 -19.25
C GLU A 88 6.08 3.68 -19.43
N ASP A 89 5.84 4.77 -18.70
CA ASP A 89 6.72 5.94 -18.73
C ASP A 89 8.05 5.62 -18.00
N GLU A 90 9.08 5.27 -18.79
CA GLU A 90 10.46 4.97 -18.38
C GLU A 90 11.20 6.11 -17.67
N SER A 91 10.56 7.25 -17.40
CA SER A 91 11.15 8.30 -16.56
C SER A 91 11.16 7.95 -15.05
N VAL A 92 10.61 6.79 -14.67
CA VAL A 92 10.47 6.32 -13.28
C VAL A 92 11.52 5.23 -12.97
N GLU A 93 12.58 5.64 -12.28
CA GLU A 93 13.79 4.85 -12.00
C GLU A 93 13.56 3.68 -11.00
N ARG A 94 13.23 2.48 -11.50
CA ARG A 94 12.92 1.21 -10.78
C ARG A 94 13.95 0.83 -9.72
N VAL A 95 13.62 0.96 -8.43
CA VAL A 95 14.40 0.44 -7.29
C VAL A 95 13.46 -0.20 -6.25
N ALA A 96 13.66 -1.41 -5.71
CA ALA A 96 14.83 -2.28 -5.68
C ALA A 96 14.47 -3.73 -6.02
N HIS A 97 15.27 -4.35 -6.89
CA HIS A 97 15.50 -5.78 -6.83
C HIS A 97 16.14 -6.06 -5.46
N TYR A 98 15.46 -6.78 -4.55
CA TYR A 98 15.93 -7.05 -3.17
C TYR A 98 17.34 -7.68 -3.09
N SER A 99 17.90 -8.12 -4.22
CA SER A 99 19.29 -8.56 -4.33
C SER A 99 20.32 -7.45 -4.11
N SER A 100 19.97 -6.16 -4.25
CA SER A 100 20.90 -5.05 -4.00
C SER A 100 21.08 -4.74 -2.51
N LEU A 101 20.20 -5.26 -1.63
CA LEU A 101 20.28 -5.05 -0.18
C LEU A 101 21.31 -5.94 0.52
N GLY A 102 22.06 -6.77 -0.22
CA GLY A 102 23.13 -7.59 0.35
C GLY A 102 22.66 -8.62 1.40
N ILE A 103 21.36 -8.86 1.53
CA ILE A 103 20.80 -9.87 2.43
C ILE A 103 21.07 -11.24 1.78
N LYS A 104 22.19 -11.86 2.18
CA LYS A 104 22.49 -13.25 1.84
C LYS A 104 21.50 -14.14 2.58
N GLY A 105 20.70 -14.89 1.82
CA GLY A 105 20.01 -16.07 2.33
C GLY A 105 20.97 -17.20 2.69
#